data_AF-A0A1A8IAI4-F1
#
_entry.id   AF-A0A1A8IAI4-F1
#
_cell.length_a   1.000
_cell.length_b   1.000
_cell.length_c   1.000
_cell.angle_alpha   90.00
_cell.angle_beta   90.00
_cell.angle_gamma   90.00
#
_symmetry.space_group_name_H-M   'P 1'
#
loop_
_entity.id
_entity.type
_entity.pdbx_description
1 polymer ?
#
loop_
_entity_poly.entity_id
_entity_poly.type
_entity_poly.pdbx_seq_one_letter_code
_entity_poly.pdbx_strand_id
1 'polypeptide(L)'
;MKTFESSIKVVPRLFSNTEWLRRGPDFCGFNLLLPVSLFVSQVEKEKIHDHECQCSYEHLNLLLQFIMGIKVSLESLQPQSLEVASKRLQELHQSLRGLELKMSKLGGGAAASMQGAITPTLLTSFTPLSSAVAITLELQLQNEKKKVAELSQRCQELELKVSTFENIICVLNREMERSSTTMEAYNRQHRLDQDKIEILNNKVRQLERTVSLRDLSIVEMEGKMREMSASTYDGIFIWKISDFTKKRQDAVAGRAPAMFSPAFYTSKYGYKMCLRIYLNGDGTGRGTHLSLFFVVMRGHSDALLKWPFNQKVTLMLLDQNNREHIIDAFRPDVSSSSFQRPVSDMNIASGCPLFCPLSKLDSKNSYIRDDTIFIKTIVDPTGL
;
A
#
# COMPACT_ATOMS: atom_id res chain seq x y z
N MET A 1 41.55 -2.27 -3.01
CA MET A 1 42.53 -2.11 -1.93
C MET A 1 42.24 -0.78 -1.25
N LYS A 2 41.66 -0.83 -0.03
CA LYS A 2 41.55 0.25 0.99
C LYS A 2 40.71 1.49 0.59
N THR A 3 39.77 2.02 1.37
CA THR A 3 39.38 1.85 2.78
C THR A 3 38.02 2.54 2.95
N PHE A 4 37.03 1.83 3.46
CA PHE A 4 35.77 2.36 3.98
C PHE A 4 35.83 2.16 5.50
N GLU A 5 36.12 3.23 6.24
CA GLU A 5 36.01 3.41 7.70
C GLU A 5 35.77 4.91 7.84
N SER A 6 34.86 5.48 8.63
CA SER A 6 34.19 5.14 9.87
C SER A 6 32.99 6.12 9.90
N SER A 7 31.80 5.81 10.38
CA SER A 7 31.48 5.98 11.81
C SER A 7 30.00 5.66 12.06
N ILE A 8 29.67 4.48 12.58
CA ILE A 8 28.52 4.30 13.48
C ILE A 8 28.91 3.26 14.54
N LYS A 9 29.51 3.73 15.63
CA LYS A 9 29.54 3.03 16.91
C LYS A 9 28.58 3.73 17.85
N VAL A 10 27.40 3.15 18.09
CA VAL A 10 26.75 3.17 19.40
C VAL A 10 25.96 1.87 19.54
N VAL A 11 26.48 0.94 20.35
CA VAL A 11 25.71 -0.12 21.02
C VAL A 11 25.64 0.30 22.48
N PRO A 12 24.48 0.20 23.16
CA PRO A 12 24.44 -0.81 24.22
C PRO A 12 23.11 -1.56 24.40
N ARG A 13 23.28 -2.87 24.60
CA ARG A 13 22.61 -3.75 25.58
C ARG A 13 21.18 -4.22 25.31
N LEU A 14 21.11 -5.45 24.83
CA LEU A 14 19.99 -6.39 25.00
C LEU A 14 19.78 -6.67 26.50
N PHE A 15 18.60 -6.38 27.02
CA PHE A 15 18.11 -6.96 28.27
C PHE A 15 17.52 -8.34 27.99
N SER A 16 18.09 -9.35 28.63
CA SER A 16 17.61 -10.72 28.71
C SER A 16 16.32 -10.79 29.51
N ASN A 17 15.24 -11.25 28.88
CA ASN A 17 13.91 -11.34 29.46
C ASN A 17 13.64 -12.77 29.97
N THR A 18 14.11 -13.10 31.18
CA THR A 18 13.77 -14.36 31.85
C THR A 18 13.67 -14.15 33.36
N GLU A 19 12.66 -13.43 33.85
CA GLU A 19 12.26 -13.45 35.27
C GLU A 19 10.92 -12.73 35.53
N TRP A 20 9.79 -13.22 35.01
CA TRP A 20 8.46 -12.70 35.40
C TRP A 20 7.37 -13.77 35.58
N LEU A 21 7.74 -15.04 35.78
CA LEU A 21 6.81 -16.14 36.07
C LEU A 21 6.86 -16.54 37.55
N ARG A 22 6.33 -15.67 38.42
CA ARG A 22 5.70 -16.09 39.70
C ARG A 22 5.04 -14.91 40.41
N ARG A 23 3.73 -14.74 40.22
CA ARG A 23 2.71 -14.43 41.25
C ARG A 23 1.35 -14.22 40.57
N GLY A 24 0.31 -14.77 41.21
CA GLY A 24 -1.07 -14.76 40.74
C GLY A 24 -1.74 -13.38 40.76
N PRO A 25 -3.04 -13.34 40.40
CA PRO A 25 -3.68 -12.20 39.76
C PRO A 25 -4.14 -11.15 40.75
N ASP A 26 -3.99 -9.88 40.40
CA ASP A 26 -4.98 -8.81 40.53
C ASP A 26 -4.36 -7.46 40.12
N PHE A 27 -5.16 -6.59 39.49
CA PHE A 27 -4.93 -5.19 39.10
C PHE A 27 -4.38 -4.82 37.70
N CYS A 28 -5.31 -4.20 36.95
CA CYS A 28 -5.25 -3.30 35.80
C CYS A 28 -3.89 -2.73 35.34
N GLY A 29 -3.51 -3.07 34.11
CA GLY A 29 -2.39 -2.47 33.37
C GLY A 29 -2.78 -1.24 32.55
N PHE A 30 -2.06 -0.14 32.76
CA PHE A 30 -1.88 0.94 31.78
C PHE A 30 -0.59 0.66 31.01
N ASN A 31 -0.72 0.29 29.74
CA ASN A 31 0.39 0.03 28.82
C ASN A 31 1.02 1.36 28.35
N LEU A 32 2.15 1.75 28.95
CA LEU A 32 2.95 2.92 28.54
C LEU A 32 3.91 2.66 27.36
N LEU A 33 3.79 1.52 26.66
CA LEU A 33 4.68 1.13 25.55
C LEU A 33 4.18 1.53 24.15
N LEU A 34 2.90 1.85 24.00
CA LEU A 34 2.30 2.29 22.73
C LEU A 34 2.69 3.72 22.27
N PRO A 35 2.84 4.72 23.16
CA PRO A 35 3.10 6.09 22.72
C PRO A 35 4.46 6.26 22.06
N VAL A 36 5.47 5.50 22.47
CA VAL A 36 6.86 5.67 22.01
C VAL A 36 7.07 5.10 20.61
N SER A 37 6.45 3.95 20.26
CA SER A 37 6.62 3.38 18.92
C SER A 37 5.87 4.17 17.84
N LEU A 38 4.71 4.73 18.18
CA LEU A 38 3.96 5.62 17.31
C LEU A 38 4.72 6.93 17.04
N PHE A 39 5.35 7.51 18.07
CA PHE A 39 6.13 8.73 17.92
C PHE A 39 7.39 8.51 17.07
N VAL A 40 8.09 7.39 17.26
CA VAL A 40 9.26 7.03 16.45
C VAL A 40 8.87 6.75 14.99
N SER A 41 7.77 6.03 14.74
CA SER A 41 7.31 5.74 13.37
C SER A 41 6.84 6.99 12.64
N GLN A 42 6.23 7.95 13.35
CA GLN A 42 5.75 9.19 12.76
C GLN A 42 6.92 10.13 12.41
N VAL A 43 7.93 10.23 13.27
CA VAL A 43 9.17 10.99 12.99
C VAL A 43 9.99 10.35 11.86
N GLU A 44 9.99 9.01 11.73
CA GLU A 44 10.64 8.32 10.61
C GLU A 44 9.89 8.54 9.29
N LYS A 45 8.55 8.51 9.28
CA LYS A 45 7.74 8.78 8.09
C LYS A 45 7.86 10.22 7.60
N GLU A 46 7.90 11.18 8.52
CA GLU A 46 8.05 12.61 8.18
C GLU A 46 9.42 12.88 7.56
N LYS A 47 10.48 12.24 8.08
CA LYS A 47 11.83 12.30 7.49
C LYS A 47 11.95 11.62 6.13
N ILE A 48 11.21 10.54 5.89
CA ILE A 48 11.16 9.86 4.59
C ILE A 48 10.45 10.75 3.56
N HIS A 49 9.33 11.39 3.94
CA HIS A 49 8.61 12.27 3.05
C HIS A 49 9.43 13.51 2.65
N ASP A 50 10.12 14.12 3.62
CA ASP A 50 11.04 15.24 3.35
C ASP A 50 12.19 14.80 2.43
N HIS A 51 12.78 13.62 2.65
CA HIS A 51 13.81 13.06 1.78
C HIS A 51 13.29 12.77 0.36
N GLU A 52 12.09 12.20 0.22
CA GLU A 52 11.46 11.95 -1.08
C GLU A 52 11.17 13.24 -1.84
N CYS A 53 10.72 14.30 -1.15
CA CYS A 53 10.52 15.62 -1.75
C CYS A 53 11.84 16.24 -2.20
N GLN A 54 12.90 16.15 -1.39
CA GLN A 54 14.19 16.78 -1.65
C GLN A 54 15.05 16.03 -2.68
N CYS A 55 14.94 14.69 -2.74
CA CYS A 55 15.75 13.81 -3.59
C CYS A 55 14.96 13.19 -4.76
N SER A 56 13.73 13.66 -5.02
CA SER A 56 12.86 13.18 -6.11
C SER A 56 13.57 13.22 -7.47
N TYR A 57 14.30 14.30 -7.77
CA TYR A 57 15.06 14.44 -9.01
C TYR A 57 16.18 13.40 -9.15
N GLU A 58 16.88 13.08 -8.05
CA GLU A 58 17.98 12.11 -8.03
C GLU A 58 17.46 10.68 -8.18
N HIS A 59 16.33 10.36 -7.54
CA HIS A 59 15.63 9.08 -7.72
C HIS A 59 15.13 8.88 -9.15
N LEU A 60 14.56 9.92 -9.76
CA LEU A 60 14.15 9.90 -11.18
C LEU A 60 15.34 9.68 -12.12
N ASN A 61 16.49 10.29 -11.82
CA ASN A 61 17.69 10.14 -12.64
C ASN A 61 18.31 8.73 -12.52
N LEU A 62 18.28 8.14 -11.32
CA LEU A 62 18.68 6.74 -11.09
C LEU A 62 17.75 5.75 -11.83
N LEU A 63 16.43 5.99 -11.78
CA LEU A 63 15.46 5.20 -12.53
C LEU A 63 15.68 5.32 -14.04
N LEU A 64 15.96 6.52 -14.54
CA LEU A 64 16.25 6.75 -15.96
C LEU A 64 17.53 6.01 -16.40
N GLN A 65 18.60 6.07 -15.61
CA GLN A 65 19.83 5.32 -15.89
C GLN A 65 19.60 3.81 -15.90
N PHE A 66 18.79 3.29 -14.96
CA PHE A 66 18.44 1.88 -14.91
C PHE A 66 17.64 1.44 -16.14
N ILE A 67 16.64 2.23 -16.55
CA ILE A 67 15.82 1.96 -17.74
C ILE A 67 16.66 2.04 -19.02
N MET A 68 17.59 3.01 -19.12
CA MET A 68 18.52 3.10 -20.23
C MET A 68 19.48 1.90 -20.27
N GLY A 69 19.96 1.41 -19.12
CA GLY A 69 20.79 0.21 -19.05
C GLY A 69 20.05 -1.05 -19.49
N ILE A 70 18.78 -1.20 -19.10
CA ILE A 70 17.92 -2.27 -19.58
C ILE A 70 17.67 -2.15 -21.08
N LYS A 71 17.41 -0.95 -21.60
CA LYS A 71 17.20 -0.70 -23.03
C LYS A 71 18.43 -1.10 -23.85
N VAL A 72 19.63 -0.70 -23.44
CA VAL A 72 20.89 -1.09 -24.12
C VAL A 72 21.09 -2.60 -24.07
N SER A 73 20.77 -3.24 -22.93
CA SER A 73 20.84 -4.70 -22.79
C SER A 73 19.83 -5.40 -23.72
N LEU A 74 18.61 -4.87 -23.86
CA LEU A 74 17.59 -5.38 -24.78
C LEU A 74 17.94 -5.14 -26.26
N GLU A 75 18.54 -4.00 -26.60
CA GLU A 75 19.02 -3.70 -27.96
C GLU A 75 20.22 -4.59 -28.33
N SER A 76 21.06 -4.97 -27.37
CA SER A 76 22.11 -5.98 -27.56
C SER A 76 21.58 -7.41 -27.76
N LEU A 77 20.30 -7.64 -27.44
CA LEU A 77 19.59 -8.92 -27.64
C LEU A 77 18.80 -8.98 -28.96
N GLN A 78 18.92 -7.98 -29.85
CA GLN A 78 18.28 -7.95 -31.18
C GLN A 78 19.06 -8.78 -32.25
N PRO A 79 18.46 -9.10 -33.40
CA PRO A 79 18.28 -10.44 -33.99
C PRO A 79 19.47 -11.01 -34.78
N GLN A 80 20.69 -10.51 -34.62
CA GLN A 80 21.84 -10.99 -35.40
C GLN A 80 22.19 -12.46 -35.09
N SER A 81 22.04 -12.90 -33.84
CA SER A 81 22.27 -14.30 -33.47
C SER A 81 21.19 -15.24 -34.02
N LEU A 82 19.95 -14.75 -34.18
CA LEU A 82 18.82 -15.54 -34.67
C LEU A 82 18.84 -15.67 -36.21
N GLU A 83 19.24 -14.64 -36.93
CA GLU A 83 19.49 -14.72 -38.39
C GLU A 83 20.68 -15.63 -38.70
N VAL A 84 21.77 -15.54 -37.94
CA VAL A 84 22.95 -16.41 -38.10
C VAL A 84 22.61 -17.87 -37.75
N ALA A 85 21.81 -18.10 -36.69
CA ALA A 85 21.33 -19.42 -36.33
C ALA A 85 20.38 -20.00 -37.39
N SER A 86 19.48 -19.18 -37.95
CA SER A 86 18.58 -19.59 -39.04
C SER A 86 19.35 -19.99 -40.31
N LYS A 87 20.38 -19.21 -40.67
CA LYS A 87 21.25 -19.50 -41.83
C LYS A 87 22.03 -20.81 -41.65
N ARG A 88 22.61 -21.03 -40.46
CA ARG A 88 23.30 -22.29 -40.09
C ARG A 88 22.36 -23.49 -40.14
N LEU A 89 21.12 -23.33 -39.70
CA LEU A 89 20.11 -24.39 -39.70
C LEU A 89 19.66 -24.74 -41.13
N GLN A 90 19.59 -23.76 -42.03
CA GLN A 90 19.35 -23.98 -43.46
C GLN A 90 20.51 -24.71 -44.16
N GLU A 91 21.76 -24.36 -43.87
CA GLU A 91 22.95 -25.04 -44.40
C GLU A 91 23.05 -26.50 -43.96
N LEU A 92 22.73 -26.77 -42.68
CA LEU A 92 22.64 -28.13 -42.13
C LEU A 92 21.53 -28.94 -42.81
N HIS A 93 20.37 -28.33 -43.05
CA HIS A 93 19.25 -28.99 -43.73
C HIS A 93 19.57 -29.36 -45.19
N GLN A 94 20.30 -28.48 -45.92
CA GLN A 94 20.76 -28.78 -47.28
C GLN A 94 21.82 -29.89 -47.30
N SER A 95 22.73 -29.90 -46.32
CA SER A 95 23.75 -30.93 -46.20
C SER A 95 23.14 -32.31 -45.90
N LEU A 96 22.11 -32.36 -45.06
CA LEU A 96 21.38 -33.58 -44.72
C LEU A 96 20.66 -34.17 -45.95
N ARG A 97 19.95 -33.35 -46.74
CA ARG A 97 19.34 -33.79 -48.01
C ARG A 97 20.37 -34.31 -49.02
N GLY A 98 21.56 -33.69 -49.08
CA GLY A 98 22.65 -34.15 -49.94
C GLY A 98 23.19 -35.52 -49.54
N LEU A 99 23.23 -35.79 -48.23
CA LEU A 99 23.62 -37.08 -47.66
C LEU A 99 22.56 -38.16 -47.89
N GLU A 100 21.28 -37.84 -47.72
CA GLU A 100 20.16 -38.75 -48.03
C GLU A 100 20.17 -39.18 -49.50
N LEU A 101 20.39 -38.24 -50.43
CA LEU A 101 20.50 -38.55 -51.86
C LEU A 101 21.73 -39.40 -52.21
N LYS A 102 22.85 -39.24 -51.48
CA LYS A 102 24.03 -40.11 -51.62
C LYS A 102 23.80 -41.50 -51.04
N MET A 103 23.06 -41.61 -49.93
CA MET A 103 22.64 -42.88 -49.35
C MET A 103 21.66 -43.64 -50.24
N SER A 104 20.68 -42.96 -50.85
CA SER A 104 19.76 -43.57 -51.82
C SER A 104 20.47 -44.07 -53.08
N LYS A 105 21.59 -43.44 -53.48
CA LYS A 105 22.45 -43.95 -54.57
C LYS A 105 23.29 -45.17 -54.20
N LEU A 106 23.53 -45.42 -52.90
CA LEU A 106 24.28 -46.57 -52.40
C LEU A 106 23.39 -47.76 -51.99
N GLY A 107 22.07 -47.54 -51.82
CA GLY A 107 21.11 -48.57 -51.40
C GLY A 107 20.42 -49.36 -52.51
N GLY A 108 20.67 -49.04 -53.79
CA GLY A 108 20.05 -49.70 -54.93
C GLY A 108 20.98 -50.70 -55.62
N GLY A 109 21.18 -51.88 -55.03
CA GLY A 109 22.05 -52.91 -55.60
C GLY A 109 21.86 -54.31 -54.99
N ALA A 110 20.95 -55.07 -55.61
CA ALA A 110 20.89 -56.54 -55.65
C ALA A 110 20.75 -57.32 -54.32
N ALA A 111 19.50 -57.69 -54.02
CA ALA A 111 19.20 -58.97 -53.39
C ALA A 111 19.31 -60.09 -54.45
N ALA A 112 20.15 -61.10 -54.20
CA ALA A 112 20.08 -62.38 -54.89
C ALA A 112 20.50 -63.52 -53.94
N SER A 113 19.55 -64.44 -53.79
CA SER A 113 19.53 -65.73 -53.10
C SER A 113 20.80 -66.58 -53.21
N MET A 114 21.12 -67.38 -52.18
CA MET A 114 21.22 -68.85 -52.33
C MET A 114 21.49 -69.57 -50.99
N GLN A 115 20.71 -70.63 -50.79
CA GLN A 115 20.82 -71.67 -49.78
C GLN A 115 22.06 -72.54 -50.01
N GLY A 116 22.66 -73.13 -48.97
CA GLY A 116 23.67 -74.19 -49.15
C GLY A 116 24.19 -74.78 -47.85
N ALA A 117 23.60 -75.89 -47.42
CA ALA A 117 24.15 -76.79 -46.42
C ALA A 117 25.25 -77.67 -47.05
N ILE A 118 26.36 -77.93 -46.35
CA ILE A 118 27.27 -79.05 -46.67
C ILE A 118 27.85 -79.68 -45.39
N THR A 119 27.81 -81.01 -45.41
CA THR A 119 28.31 -82.08 -44.52
C THR A 119 29.84 -82.15 -44.34
N PRO A 120 30.36 -82.89 -43.33
CA PRO A 120 31.79 -83.16 -43.18
C PRO A 120 32.21 -84.56 -43.68
N THR A 121 33.19 -84.62 -44.59
CA THR A 121 34.06 -85.77 -44.94
C THR A 121 35.18 -85.18 -45.82
N LEU A 122 36.47 -85.56 -45.82
CA LEU A 122 37.16 -86.80 -45.50
C LEU A 122 38.68 -86.50 -45.30
N LEU A 123 39.39 -87.54 -44.87
CA LEU A 123 40.82 -87.68 -44.56
C LEU A 123 41.87 -87.35 -45.66
N THR A 124 43.08 -87.08 -45.13
CA THR A 124 44.44 -87.43 -45.61
C THR A 124 45.03 -86.76 -46.85
N SER A 125 46.15 -86.04 -46.67
CA SER A 125 47.48 -86.57 -47.04
C SER A 125 48.60 -85.57 -46.74
N PHE A 126 49.71 -86.10 -46.24
CA PHE A 126 50.97 -85.40 -45.99
C PHE A 126 51.72 -85.18 -47.31
N THR A 127 52.22 -83.97 -47.53
CA THR A 127 53.41 -83.70 -48.37
C THR A 127 54.28 -82.62 -47.72
N PRO A 128 55.61 -82.66 -47.88
CA PRO A 128 56.54 -81.89 -47.06
C PRO A 128 56.66 -80.43 -47.53
N LEU A 129 56.68 -79.54 -46.54
CA LEU A 129 56.74 -78.09 -46.68
C LEU A 129 58.13 -77.63 -47.18
N SER A 130 58.17 -76.80 -48.22
CA SER A 130 59.37 -76.07 -48.63
C SER A 130 59.72 -74.97 -47.60
N SER A 131 60.98 -74.92 -47.19
CA SER A 131 61.52 -74.09 -46.09
C SER A 131 61.18 -72.59 -46.19
N ALA A 132 61.00 -72.03 -47.39
CA ALA A 132 60.69 -70.60 -47.57
C ALA A 132 59.21 -70.24 -47.25
N VAL A 133 58.27 -71.15 -47.50
CA VAL A 133 56.83 -70.93 -47.23
C VAL A 133 56.52 -71.09 -45.74
N ALA A 134 57.24 -72.00 -45.07
CA ALA A 134 57.20 -72.16 -43.61
C ALA A 134 57.60 -70.86 -42.91
N ILE A 135 58.74 -70.26 -43.29
CA ILE A 135 59.24 -69.01 -42.69
C ILE A 135 58.27 -67.84 -42.94
N THR A 136 57.66 -67.77 -44.12
CA THR A 136 56.69 -66.71 -44.46
C THR A 136 55.39 -66.85 -43.66
N LEU A 137 54.88 -68.06 -43.49
CA LEU A 137 53.71 -68.35 -42.64
C LEU A 137 54.03 -68.11 -41.15
N GLU A 138 55.24 -68.43 -40.69
CA GLU A 138 55.71 -68.18 -39.33
C GLU A 138 55.77 -66.67 -39.03
N LEU A 139 56.28 -65.87 -39.98
CA LEU A 139 56.30 -64.41 -39.89
C LEU A 139 54.89 -63.80 -39.91
N GLN A 140 53.98 -64.33 -40.74
CA GLN A 140 52.58 -63.91 -40.79
C GLN A 140 51.87 -64.22 -39.46
N LEU A 141 52.10 -65.41 -38.89
CA LEU A 141 51.57 -65.83 -37.61
C LEU A 141 52.11 -64.96 -36.46
N GLN A 142 53.40 -64.62 -36.48
CA GLN A 142 54.01 -63.68 -35.53
C GLN A 142 53.43 -62.27 -35.64
N ASN A 143 53.17 -61.78 -36.85
CA ASN A 143 52.56 -60.47 -37.09
C ASN A 143 51.09 -60.43 -36.62
N GLU A 144 50.31 -61.47 -36.91
CA GLU A 144 48.94 -61.60 -36.41
C GLU A 144 48.91 -61.78 -34.88
N LYS A 145 49.83 -62.54 -34.29
CA LYS A 145 50.01 -62.60 -32.82
C LYS A 145 50.28 -61.22 -32.22
N LYS A 146 51.10 -60.39 -32.88
CA LYS A 146 51.40 -59.03 -32.44
C LYS A 146 50.17 -58.12 -32.51
N LYS A 147 49.38 -58.19 -33.60
CA LYS A 147 48.11 -57.46 -33.72
C LYS A 147 47.08 -57.90 -32.68
N VAL A 148 46.97 -59.20 -32.42
CA VAL A 148 46.08 -59.75 -31.38
C VAL A 148 46.48 -59.26 -30.00
N ALA A 149 47.78 -59.22 -29.69
CA ALA A 149 48.28 -58.67 -28.44
C ALA A 149 47.98 -57.16 -28.31
N GLU A 150 48.15 -56.39 -29.39
CA GLU A 150 47.89 -54.94 -29.42
C GLU A 150 46.38 -54.63 -29.29
N LEU A 151 45.52 -55.40 -29.97
CA LEU A 151 44.06 -55.33 -29.81
C LEU A 151 43.63 -55.71 -28.40
N SER A 152 44.23 -56.75 -27.81
CA SER A 152 43.95 -57.17 -26.43
C SER A 152 44.31 -56.08 -25.42
N GLN A 153 45.45 -55.41 -25.60
CA GLN A 153 45.86 -54.27 -24.78
C GLN A 153 44.87 -53.10 -24.92
N ARG A 154 44.41 -52.82 -26.15
CA ARG A 154 43.44 -51.75 -26.42
C ARG A 154 42.07 -52.06 -25.83
N CYS A 155 41.63 -53.33 -25.86
CA CYS A 155 40.41 -53.78 -25.17
C CYS A 155 40.51 -53.59 -23.66
N GLN A 156 41.63 -53.96 -23.03
CA GLN A 156 41.84 -53.71 -21.59
C GLN A 156 41.80 -52.22 -21.25
N GLU A 157 42.40 -51.37 -22.10
CA GLU A 157 42.38 -49.92 -21.89
C GLU A 157 40.97 -49.33 -22.03
N LEU A 158 40.16 -49.88 -22.96
CA LEU A 158 38.74 -49.54 -23.11
C LEU A 158 37.90 -50.02 -21.92
N GLU A 159 38.13 -51.23 -21.41
CA GLU A 159 37.47 -51.75 -20.20
C GLU A 159 37.73 -50.87 -18.98
N LEU A 160 38.98 -50.42 -18.80
CA LEU A 160 39.32 -49.45 -17.74
C LEU A 160 38.58 -48.13 -17.92
N LYS A 161 38.49 -47.60 -19.16
CA LYS A 161 37.73 -46.37 -19.44
C LYS A 161 36.24 -46.55 -19.17
N VAL A 162 35.64 -47.67 -19.59
CA VAL A 162 34.24 -48.00 -19.30
C VAL A 162 34.01 -48.03 -17.78
N SER A 163 34.87 -48.71 -17.03
CA SER A 163 34.79 -48.73 -15.57
C SER A 163 34.88 -47.33 -14.94
N THR A 164 35.77 -46.46 -15.45
CA THR A 164 35.83 -45.08 -14.96
C THR A 164 34.57 -44.29 -15.28
N PHE A 165 33.97 -44.46 -16.47
CA PHE A 165 32.72 -43.79 -16.83
C PHE A 165 31.54 -44.28 -16.02
N GLU A 166 31.44 -45.58 -15.75
CA GLU A 166 30.42 -46.16 -14.87
C GLU A 166 30.48 -45.54 -13.47
N ASN A 167 31.68 -45.39 -12.91
CA ASN A 167 31.88 -44.73 -11.62
C ASN A 167 31.45 -43.27 -11.65
N ILE A 168 31.80 -42.52 -12.69
CA ILE A 168 31.40 -41.12 -12.87
C ILE A 168 29.87 -41.01 -12.97
N ILE A 169 29.21 -41.86 -13.76
CA ILE A 169 27.75 -41.88 -13.91
C ILE A 169 27.09 -42.17 -12.56
N CYS A 170 27.63 -43.10 -11.77
CA CYS A 170 27.09 -43.43 -10.45
C CYS A 170 27.16 -42.23 -9.49
N VAL A 171 28.30 -41.53 -9.45
CA VAL A 171 28.46 -40.32 -8.62
C VAL A 171 27.51 -39.21 -9.10
N LEU A 172 27.41 -38.98 -10.41
CA LEU A 172 26.52 -37.96 -10.98
C LEU A 172 25.04 -38.26 -10.72
N ASN A 173 24.61 -39.52 -10.84
CA ASN A 173 23.24 -39.92 -10.49
C ASN A 173 22.94 -39.66 -9.02
N ARG A 174 23.88 -40.01 -8.12
CA ARG A 174 23.72 -39.77 -6.69
C ARG A 174 23.63 -38.27 -6.38
N GLU A 175 24.43 -37.44 -7.05
CA GLU A 175 24.37 -35.99 -6.89
C GLU A 175 23.07 -35.40 -7.47
N MET A 176 22.60 -35.94 -8.60
CA MET A 176 21.32 -35.56 -9.19
C MET A 176 20.14 -35.89 -8.27
N GLU A 177 20.11 -37.07 -7.67
CA GLU A 177 19.08 -37.46 -6.69
C GLU A 177 19.12 -36.56 -5.44
N ARG A 178 20.32 -36.25 -4.95
CA ARG A 178 20.52 -35.32 -3.82
C ARG A 178 20.04 -33.90 -4.16
N SER A 179 20.32 -33.43 -5.37
CA SER A 179 19.82 -32.14 -5.85
C SER A 179 18.30 -32.16 -6.03
N SER A 180 17.73 -33.25 -6.54
CA SER A 180 16.28 -33.41 -6.76
C SER A 180 15.50 -33.33 -5.45
N THR A 181 15.95 -34.06 -4.42
CA THR A 181 15.33 -34.04 -3.09
C THR A 181 15.40 -32.66 -2.44
N THR A 182 16.52 -31.95 -2.61
CA THR A 182 16.69 -30.57 -2.11
C THR A 182 15.74 -29.60 -2.82
N MET A 183 15.62 -29.71 -4.14
CA MET A 183 14.70 -28.91 -4.96
C MET A 183 13.24 -29.15 -4.57
N GLU A 184 12.85 -30.40 -4.32
CA GLU A 184 11.50 -30.72 -3.85
C GLU A 184 11.18 -30.11 -2.49
N ALA A 185 12.13 -30.14 -1.54
CA ALA A 185 11.96 -29.52 -0.24
C ALA A 185 11.77 -28.00 -0.37
N TYR A 186 12.57 -27.34 -1.22
CA TYR A 186 12.45 -25.92 -1.52
C TYR A 186 11.08 -25.59 -2.15
N ASN A 187 10.63 -26.39 -3.11
CA ASN A 187 9.32 -26.20 -3.76
C ASN A 187 8.13 -26.40 -2.82
N ARG A 188 8.26 -27.23 -1.77
CA ARG A 188 7.24 -27.34 -0.71
C ARG A 188 7.26 -26.11 0.17
N GLN A 189 8.45 -25.65 0.57
CA GLN A 189 8.59 -24.44 1.38
C GLN A 189 8.06 -23.19 0.66
N HIS A 190 8.41 -23.01 -0.61
CA HIS A 190 7.93 -21.91 -1.43
C HIS A 190 6.39 -21.86 -1.49
N ARG A 191 5.73 -23.02 -1.59
CA ARG A 191 4.26 -23.09 -1.57
C ARG A 191 3.68 -22.62 -0.23
N LEU A 192 4.25 -23.07 0.89
CA LEU A 192 3.83 -22.63 2.23
C LEU A 192 4.05 -21.13 2.43
N ASP A 193 5.17 -20.60 1.94
CA ASP A 193 5.48 -19.17 2.02
C ASP A 193 4.51 -18.35 1.16
N GLN A 194 4.15 -18.84 -0.02
CA GLN A 194 3.16 -18.21 -0.89
C GLN A 194 1.77 -18.14 -0.24
N ASP A 195 1.31 -19.24 0.37
CA ASP A 195 0.04 -19.28 1.12
C ASP A 195 0.08 -18.31 2.31
N LYS A 196 1.20 -18.25 3.02
CA LYS A 196 1.40 -17.33 4.16
C LYS A 196 1.38 -15.87 3.72
N ILE A 197 2.01 -15.55 2.59
CA ILE A 197 1.99 -14.22 1.99
C ILE A 197 0.56 -13.83 1.62
N GLU A 198 -0.24 -14.75 1.06
CA GLU A 198 -1.64 -14.47 0.73
C GLU A 198 -2.48 -14.18 1.98
N ILE A 199 -2.34 -14.99 3.03
CA ILE A 199 -3.03 -14.78 4.31
C ILE A 199 -2.65 -13.43 4.92
N LEU A 200 -1.35 -13.10 4.94
CA LEU A 200 -0.86 -11.82 5.44
C LEU A 200 -1.39 -10.64 4.61
N ASN A 201 -1.38 -10.74 3.28
CA ASN A 201 -1.94 -9.72 2.39
C ASN A 201 -3.42 -9.49 2.65
N ASN A 202 -4.20 -10.56 2.84
CA ASN A 202 -5.60 -10.47 3.19
C ASN A 202 -5.79 -9.81 4.57
N LYS A 203 -4.91 -10.09 5.53
CA LYS A 203 -4.95 -9.46 6.86
C LYS A 203 -4.61 -7.97 6.80
N VAL A 204 -3.60 -7.59 6.02
CA VAL A 204 -3.23 -6.19 5.78
C VAL A 204 -4.42 -5.44 5.18
N ARG A 205 -5.04 -5.96 4.12
CA ARG A 205 -6.24 -5.35 3.51
C ARG A 205 -7.40 -5.23 4.50
N GLN A 206 -7.58 -6.19 5.42
CA GLN A 206 -8.60 -6.10 6.46
C GLN A 206 -8.30 -4.98 7.47
N LEU A 207 -7.03 -4.86 7.88
CA LEU A 207 -6.59 -3.83 8.81
C LEU A 207 -6.72 -2.43 8.18
N GLU A 208 -6.32 -2.25 6.92
CA GLU A 208 -6.46 -0.97 6.20
C GLU A 208 -7.92 -0.49 6.14
N ARG A 209 -8.87 -1.40 5.84
CA ARG A 209 -10.30 -1.08 5.86
C ARG A 209 -10.76 -0.67 7.27
N THR A 210 -10.27 -1.38 8.29
CA THR A 210 -10.65 -1.10 9.69
C THR A 210 -10.11 0.27 10.13
N VAL A 211 -8.87 0.60 9.79
CA VAL A 211 -8.27 1.92 10.05
C VAL A 211 -9.09 3.01 9.38
N SER A 212 -9.43 2.84 8.09
CA SER A 212 -10.24 3.81 7.36
C SER A 212 -11.61 4.09 8.02
N LEU A 213 -12.27 3.05 8.53
CA LEU A 213 -13.54 3.20 9.27
C LEU A 213 -13.34 3.88 10.64
N ARG A 214 -12.21 3.64 11.30
CA ARG A 214 -11.87 4.31 12.56
C ARG A 214 -11.55 5.77 12.36
N ASP A 215 -10.87 6.15 11.28
CA ASP A 215 -10.59 7.55 10.95
C ASP A 215 -11.89 8.36 10.77
N LEU A 216 -12.89 7.79 10.08
CA LEU A 216 -14.22 8.42 9.99
C LEU A 216 -14.89 8.58 11.36
N SER A 217 -14.76 7.58 12.22
CA SER A 217 -15.31 7.62 13.59
C SER A 217 -14.62 8.69 14.45
N ILE A 218 -13.31 8.88 14.27
CA ILE A 218 -12.53 9.93 14.95
C ILE A 218 -13.04 11.31 14.51
N VAL A 219 -13.19 11.55 13.21
CA VAL A 219 -13.70 12.83 12.69
C VAL A 219 -15.10 13.14 13.22
N GLU A 220 -15.98 12.15 13.29
CA GLU A 220 -17.32 12.31 13.87
C GLU A 220 -17.25 12.64 15.37
N MET A 221 -16.40 11.93 16.12
CA MET A 221 -16.22 12.16 17.56
C MET A 221 -15.63 13.55 17.84
N GLU A 222 -14.64 13.98 17.07
CA GLU A 222 -14.08 15.34 17.15
C GLU A 222 -15.14 16.40 16.89
N GLY A 223 -16.06 16.16 15.95
CA GLY A 223 -17.23 17.01 15.72
C GLY A 223 -18.10 17.13 16.98
N LYS A 224 -18.49 15.99 17.56
CA LYS A 224 -19.29 15.95 18.80
C LYS A 224 -18.58 16.60 19.98
N MET A 225 -17.27 16.40 20.10
CA MET A 225 -16.46 17.02 21.15
C MET A 225 -16.40 18.54 21.00
N ARG A 226 -16.23 19.06 19.77
CA ARG A 226 -16.29 20.51 19.50
C ARG A 226 -17.64 21.10 19.89
N GLU A 227 -18.74 20.46 19.51
CA GLU A 227 -20.08 20.90 19.90
C GLU A 227 -20.25 20.93 21.43
N MET A 228 -19.89 19.83 22.10
CA MET A 228 -19.99 19.73 23.56
C MET A 228 -19.13 20.76 24.29
N SER A 229 -17.92 21.02 23.81
CA SER A 229 -17.01 22.01 24.39
C SER A 229 -17.51 23.45 24.27
N ALA A 230 -18.38 23.72 23.29
CA ALA A 230 -18.94 25.04 23.04
C ALA A 230 -20.30 25.26 23.72
N SER A 231 -20.98 24.20 24.16
CA SER A 231 -22.30 24.30 24.79
C SER A 231 -22.23 24.93 26.18
N THR A 232 -23.15 25.87 26.43
CA THR A 232 -23.40 26.46 27.76
C THR A 232 -24.78 26.05 28.28
N TYR A 233 -25.00 26.18 29.58
CA TYR A 233 -26.19 25.67 30.27
C TYR A 233 -26.77 26.67 31.28
N ASP A 234 -26.57 27.95 31.05
CA ASP A 234 -27.00 29.06 31.91
C ASP A 234 -27.81 30.12 31.13
N GLY A 235 -28.17 29.83 29.88
CA GLY A 235 -28.85 30.77 28.99
C GLY A 235 -27.94 31.87 28.42
N ILE A 236 -26.64 31.88 28.73
CA ILE A 236 -25.68 32.84 28.21
C ILE A 236 -24.74 32.12 27.24
N PHE A 237 -24.59 32.65 26.04
CA PHE A 237 -23.75 32.06 25.02
C PHE A 237 -22.90 33.12 24.32
N ILE A 238 -21.62 32.84 24.13
CA ILE A 238 -20.70 33.71 23.38
C ILE A 238 -20.13 32.91 22.21
N TRP A 239 -20.47 33.33 21.01
CA TRP A 239 -20.00 32.76 19.77
C TRP A 239 -18.84 33.57 19.20
N LYS A 240 -17.65 32.95 19.21
CA LYS A 240 -16.47 33.46 18.50
C LYS A 240 -16.53 33.06 17.03
N ILE A 241 -16.47 34.03 16.13
CA ILE A 241 -16.39 33.80 14.69
C ILE A 241 -15.05 34.34 14.19
N SER A 242 -14.06 33.44 14.07
CA SER A 242 -12.76 33.73 13.43
C SER A 242 -12.87 33.69 11.89
N ASP A 243 -11.81 34.07 11.18
CA ASP A 243 -11.74 34.10 9.71
C ASP A 243 -12.88 34.91 9.08
N PHE A 244 -13.25 36.02 9.74
CA PHE A 244 -14.43 36.81 9.42
C PHE A 244 -14.39 37.31 7.98
N THR A 245 -13.25 37.81 7.51
CA THR A 245 -13.07 38.36 6.18
C THR A 245 -13.38 37.31 5.11
N LYS A 246 -12.81 36.10 5.25
CA LYS A 246 -13.05 34.99 4.33
C LYS A 246 -14.53 34.57 4.34
N LYS A 247 -15.10 34.34 5.53
CA LYS A 247 -16.50 33.93 5.68
C LYS A 247 -17.47 34.97 5.12
N ARG A 248 -17.18 36.26 5.30
CA ARG A 248 -17.97 37.34 4.72
C ARG A 248 -17.86 37.34 3.19
N GLN A 249 -16.67 37.14 2.63
CA GLN A 249 -16.49 37.02 1.18
C GLN A 249 -17.26 35.82 0.60
N ASP A 250 -17.25 34.68 1.29
CA ASP A 250 -18.04 33.50 0.92
C ASP A 250 -19.55 33.77 0.95
N ALA A 251 -20.02 34.53 1.95
CA ALA A 251 -21.42 34.95 2.04
C ALA A 251 -21.82 35.94 0.93
N VAL A 252 -20.95 36.90 0.60
CA VAL A 252 -21.15 37.85 -0.52
C VAL A 252 -21.20 37.12 -1.85
N ALA A 253 -20.31 36.15 -2.05
CA ALA A 253 -20.27 35.31 -3.25
C ALA A 253 -21.42 34.29 -3.31
N GLY A 254 -22.24 34.16 -2.25
CA GLY A 254 -23.34 33.20 -2.17
C GLY A 254 -22.91 31.74 -1.96
N ARG A 255 -21.61 31.47 -1.72
CA ARG A 255 -21.10 30.11 -1.45
C ARG A 255 -21.56 29.59 -0.09
N ALA A 256 -21.55 30.45 0.92
CA ALA A 256 -21.96 30.13 2.29
C ALA A 256 -22.78 31.31 2.86
N PRO A 257 -24.06 31.46 2.48
CA PRO A 257 -24.85 32.64 2.83
C PRO A 257 -25.16 32.76 4.33
N ALA A 258 -25.22 31.64 5.05
CA ALA A 258 -25.55 31.59 6.48
C ALA A 258 -24.64 30.61 7.23
N MET A 259 -24.46 30.86 8.53
CA MET A 259 -23.77 29.95 9.45
C MET A 259 -24.63 29.72 10.69
N PHE A 260 -24.48 28.53 11.28
CA PHE A 260 -25.08 28.18 12.56
C PHE A 260 -24.02 28.18 13.67
N SER A 261 -24.38 28.65 14.85
CA SER A 261 -23.56 28.48 16.03
C SER A 261 -23.67 27.06 16.58
N PRO A 262 -22.71 26.62 17.42
CA PRO A 262 -22.94 25.51 18.34
C PRO A 262 -24.22 25.71 19.16
N ALA A 263 -24.79 24.59 19.61
CA ALA A 263 -25.98 24.60 20.45
C ALA A 263 -25.63 25.01 21.89
N PHE A 264 -26.54 25.74 22.53
CA PHE A 264 -26.49 26.11 23.93
C PHE A 264 -27.87 25.95 24.57
N TYR A 265 -27.91 26.00 25.90
CA TYR A 265 -29.08 25.62 26.68
C TYR A 265 -29.42 26.67 27.74
N THR A 266 -30.71 26.75 28.09
CA THR A 266 -31.15 27.59 29.23
C THR A 266 -30.76 27.00 30.58
N SER A 267 -30.69 25.67 30.67
CA SER A 267 -30.26 24.90 31.85
C SER A 267 -29.77 23.51 31.43
N LYS A 268 -29.24 22.70 32.35
CA LYS A 268 -28.76 21.32 32.06
C LYS A 268 -29.81 20.44 31.38
N TYR A 269 -31.09 20.65 31.69
CA TYR A 269 -32.24 19.93 31.11
C TYR A 269 -33.25 20.90 30.47
N GLY A 270 -32.77 22.08 30.06
CA GLY A 270 -33.58 23.17 29.52
C GLY A 270 -33.73 23.12 28.00
N TYR A 271 -34.20 24.23 27.43
CA TYR A 271 -34.40 24.36 25.99
C TYR A 271 -33.06 24.31 25.25
N LYS A 272 -32.99 23.57 24.14
CA LYS A 272 -31.84 23.57 23.23
C LYS A 272 -32.01 24.67 22.19
N MET A 273 -30.98 25.48 21.97
CA MET A 273 -31.04 26.65 21.10
C MET A 273 -29.74 26.79 20.30
N CYS A 274 -29.80 27.49 19.18
CA CYS A 274 -28.61 27.98 18.49
C CYS A 274 -28.89 29.33 17.83
N LEU A 275 -27.84 29.93 17.26
CA LEU A 275 -27.94 31.15 16.48
C LEU A 275 -27.72 30.84 15.00
N ARG A 276 -28.36 31.64 14.15
CA ARG A 276 -28.13 31.64 12.71
C ARG A 276 -27.76 33.05 12.28
N ILE A 277 -26.62 33.21 11.62
CA ILE A 277 -26.10 34.51 11.17
C ILE A 277 -25.91 34.53 9.66
N TYR A 278 -26.22 35.68 9.06
CA TYR A 278 -25.94 35.99 7.66
C TYR A 278 -25.01 37.19 7.61
N LEU A 279 -23.74 36.94 7.26
CA LEU A 279 -22.71 37.99 7.24
C LEU A 279 -22.92 39.02 6.11
N ASN A 280 -23.73 38.68 5.11
CA ASN A 280 -24.14 39.57 4.03
C ASN A 280 -25.66 39.80 4.00
N GLY A 281 -26.32 39.59 5.14
CA GLY A 281 -27.74 39.88 5.33
C GLY A 281 -28.70 38.88 4.71
N ASP A 282 -29.93 38.90 5.22
CA ASP A 282 -31.07 38.10 4.76
C ASP A 282 -32.35 38.95 4.72
N GLY A 283 -33.32 38.55 3.87
CA GLY A 283 -34.60 39.24 3.74
C GLY A 283 -34.46 40.73 3.47
N THR A 284 -35.05 41.57 4.33
CA THR A 284 -35.02 43.04 4.22
C THR A 284 -33.62 43.64 4.46
N GLY A 285 -32.71 42.90 5.11
CA GLY A 285 -31.34 43.32 5.38
C GLY A 285 -30.31 42.84 4.37
N ARG A 286 -30.73 42.11 3.33
CA ARG A 286 -29.84 41.49 2.36
C ARG A 286 -28.90 42.51 1.71
N GLY A 287 -27.59 42.25 1.78
CA GLY A 287 -26.53 43.09 1.21
C GLY A 287 -26.29 44.43 1.92
N THR A 288 -27.05 44.75 2.96
CA THR A 288 -26.95 46.06 3.65
C THR A 288 -26.65 45.91 5.14
N HIS A 289 -27.15 44.85 5.77
CA HIS A 289 -26.98 44.57 7.19
C HIS A 289 -26.42 43.17 7.38
N LEU A 290 -25.74 42.95 8.50
CA LEU A 290 -25.58 41.64 9.10
C LEU A 290 -26.91 41.27 9.76
N SER A 291 -27.43 40.10 9.44
CA SER A 291 -28.69 39.58 10.01
C SER A 291 -28.39 38.48 11.01
N LEU A 292 -29.07 38.51 12.16
CA LEU A 292 -28.85 37.57 13.25
C LEU A 292 -30.18 37.04 13.77
N PHE A 293 -30.30 35.71 13.83
CA PHE A 293 -31.52 35.02 14.22
C PHE A 293 -31.26 34.03 15.34
N PHE A 294 -32.28 33.83 16.15
CA PHE A 294 -32.35 32.84 17.20
C PHE A 294 -33.16 31.63 16.71
N VAL A 295 -32.73 30.44 17.12
CA VAL A 295 -33.34 29.18 16.69
C VAL A 295 -33.61 28.32 17.92
N VAL A 296 -34.87 27.91 18.08
CA VAL A 296 -35.24 26.84 19.00
C VAL A 296 -34.98 25.51 18.31
N MET A 297 -34.21 24.64 18.96
CA MET A 297 -33.86 23.31 18.46
C MET A 297 -34.56 22.23 19.28
N ARG A 298 -34.76 21.06 18.68
CA ARG A 298 -35.27 19.88 19.40
C ARG A 298 -34.27 19.42 20.46
N GLY A 299 -34.67 19.49 21.72
CA GLY A 299 -33.90 19.03 22.88
C GLY A 299 -34.37 17.66 23.39
N HIS A 300 -33.50 16.98 24.15
CA HIS A 300 -33.83 15.69 24.76
C HIS A 300 -34.90 15.80 25.86
N SER A 301 -35.00 16.96 26.51
CA SER A 301 -35.88 17.21 27.65
C SER A 301 -37.14 17.99 27.28
N ASP A 302 -37.42 18.22 25.99
CA ASP A 302 -38.53 19.06 25.52
C ASP A 302 -39.90 18.61 26.02
N ALA A 303 -40.08 17.32 26.32
CA ALA A 303 -41.31 16.77 26.89
C ALA A 303 -41.61 17.25 28.31
N LEU A 304 -40.60 17.75 29.03
CA LEU A 304 -40.71 18.23 30.41
C LEU A 304 -40.86 19.76 30.49
N LEU A 305 -40.65 20.46 29.37
CA LEU A 305 -40.61 21.91 29.31
C LEU A 305 -41.98 22.49 28.96
N LYS A 306 -42.22 23.73 29.37
CA LYS A 306 -43.43 24.48 28.99
C LYS A 306 -43.33 24.93 27.54
N TRP A 307 -44.44 24.94 26.82
CA TRP A 307 -44.49 25.42 25.43
C TRP A 307 -45.72 26.31 25.24
N PRO A 308 -45.65 27.33 24.36
CA PRO A 308 -44.50 27.72 23.53
C PRO A 308 -43.36 28.38 24.31
N PHE A 309 -42.17 28.45 23.71
CA PHE A 309 -41.01 29.15 24.27
C PHE A 309 -41.31 30.64 24.42
N ASN A 310 -41.16 31.19 25.62
CA ASN A 310 -41.58 32.57 25.95
C ASN A 310 -40.53 33.36 26.76
N GLN A 311 -39.25 32.98 26.65
CA GLN A 311 -38.17 33.69 27.35
C GLN A 311 -37.68 34.88 26.52
N LYS A 312 -37.43 36.02 27.16
CA LYS A 312 -36.83 37.19 26.50
C LYS A 312 -35.44 36.81 25.98
N VAL A 313 -35.17 37.10 24.71
CA VAL A 313 -33.88 36.86 24.06
C VAL A 313 -33.20 38.20 23.81
N THR A 314 -31.93 38.32 24.19
CA THR A 314 -31.07 39.47 23.92
C THR A 314 -29.91 39.01 23.04
N LEU A 315 -29.69 39.68 21.93
CA LEU A 315 -28.63 39.42 20.95
C LEU A 315 -27.67 40.60 20.94
N MET A 316 -26.37 40.32 20.88
CA MET A 316 -25.34 41.35 20.95
C MET A 316 -24.20 41.07 19.98
N LEU A 317 -23.73 42.10 19.28
CA LEU A 317 -22.39 42.11 18.68
C LEU A 317 -21.47 42.87 19.64
N LEU A 318 -20.48 42.17 20.18
CA LEU A 318 -19.58 42.74 21.17
C LEU A 318 -18.55 43.66 20.52
N ASP A 319 -18.46 44.85 21.08
CA ASP A 319 -17.33 45.76 20.88
C ASP A 319 -16.14 45.27 21.71
N GLN A 320 -15.02 44.96 21.06
CA GLN A 320 -13.81 44.42 21.68
C GLN A 320 -12.97 45.49 22.41
N ASN A 321 -13.40 46.76 22.36
CA ASN A 321 -12.94 47.82 23.27
C ASN A 321 -13.87 48.03 24.46
N ASN A 322 -14.96 47.28 24.55
CA ASN A 322 -15.95 47.37 25.62
C ASN A 322 -16.57 48.77 25.79
N ARG A 323 -16.75 49.53 24.69
CA ARG A 323 -17.35 50.87 24.72
C ARG A 323 -18.82 50.83 24.36
N GLU A 324 -19.16 50.35 23.16
CA GLU A 324 -20.53 50.35 22.65
C GLU A 324 -20.85 49.05 21.92
N HIS A 325 -21.45 48.10 22.64
CA HIS A 325 -22.02 46.90 22.05
C HIS A 325 -23.26 47.23 21.21
N ILE A 326 -23.44 46.54 20.09
CA ILE A 326 -24.72 46.59 19.36
C ILE A 326 -25.62 45.55 20.01
N ILE A 327 -26.81 45.97 20.43
CA ILE A 327 -27.72 45.15 21.23
C ILE A 327 -29.11 45.24 20.60
N ASP A 328 -29.75 44.09 20.44
CA ASP A 328 -31.18 44.01 20.14
C ASP A 328 -31.82 42.94 21.02
N ALA A 329 -33.08 43.11 21.38
CA ALA A 329 -33.78 42.18 22.25
C ALA A 329 -35.24 42.08 21.88
N PHE A 330 -35.78 40.87 21.94
CA PHE A 330 -37.18 40.61 21.65
C PHE A 330 -37.79 39.63 22.64
N ARG A 331 -39.11 39.68 22.76
CA ARG A 331 -39.90 38.62 23.40
C ARG A 331 -40.50 37.75 22.29
N PRO A 332 -40.39 36.41 22.38
CA PRO A 332 -41.00 35.49 21.43
C PRO A 332 -42.49 35.77 21.21
N ASP A 333 -42.92 35.73 19.95
CA ASP A 333 -44.34 35.71 19.61
C ASP A 333 -44.88 34.29 19.78
N VAL A 334 -45.70 34.09 20.82
CA VAL A 334 -46.28 32.79 21.17
C VAL A 334 -47.18 32.19 20.09
N SER A 335 -47.64 33.01 19.12
CA SER A 335 -48.41 32.53 17.97
C SER A 335 -47.55 32.04 16.81
N SER A 336 -46.25 32.39 16.80
CA SER A 336 -45.32 32.01 15.75
C SER A 336 -44.92 30.53 15.86
N SER A 337 -44.79 29.87 14.71
CA SER A 337 -44.27 28.50 14.61
C SER A 337 -42.82 28.38 15.09
N SER A 338 -42.05 29.47 15.07
CA SER A 338 -40.63 29.51 15.48
C SER A 338 -40.41 29.10 16.94
N PHE A 339 -41.41 29.31 17.79
CA PHE A 339 -41.32 29.12 19.25
C PHE A 339 -42.23 28.00 19.77
N GLN A 340 -42.94 27.31 18.88
CA GLN A 340 -43.66 26.09 19.26
C GLN A 340 -42.69 24.96 19.59
N ARG A 341 -43.19 23.90 20.23
CA ARG A 341 -42.39 22.70 20.48
C ARG A 341 -41.84 22.15 19.17
N PRO A 342 -40.51 21.97 19.03
CA PRO A 342 -39.90 21.47 17.79
C PRO A 342 -40.41 20.08 17.40
N VAL A 343 -40.80 19.96 16.14
CA VAL A 343 -41.13 18.67 15.50
C VAL A 343 -39.93 18.16 14.70
N SER A 344 -39.25 19.04 13.99
CA SER A 344 -37.95 18.84 13.32
C SER A 344 -36.78 19.20 14.24
N ASP A 345 -35.54 18.94 13.80
CA ASP A 345 -34.34 19.25 14.59
C ASP A 345 -34.18 20.75 14.90
N MET A 346 -34.66 21.61 14.01
CA MET A 346 -34.68 23.07 14.17
C MET A 346 -36.03 23.63 13.72
N ASN A 347 -36.53 24.62 14.46
CA ASN A 347 -37.64 25.45 14.02
C ASN A 347 -37.17 26.52 13.01
N ILE A 348 -38.12 27.24 12.43
CA ILE A 348 -37.82 28.44 11.63
C ILE A 348 -37.13 29.47 12.52
N ALA A 349 -36.03 30.04 12.01
CA ALA A 349 -35.26 31.04 12.73
C ALA A 349 -36.05 32.37 12.85
N SER A 350 -35.98 33.03 14.00
CA SER A 350 -36.65 34.31 14.25
C SER A 350 -35.67 35.26 14.95
N GLY A 351 -35.70 36.54 14.59
CA GLY A 351 -34.74 37.52 15.11
C GLY A 351 -34.69 38.78 14.27
N CYS A 352 -33.49 39.28 13.99
CA CYS A 352 -33.24 40.66 13.58
C CYS A 352 -32.59 40.69 12.18
N PRO A 353 -33.37 40.87 11.09
CA PRO A 353 -32.83 41.02 9.74
C PRO A 353 -31.91 42.24 9.59
N LEU A 354 -32.19 43.33 10.32
CA LEU A 354 -31.46 44.59 10.27
C LEU A 354 -30.58 44.80 11.53
N PHE A 355 -29.88 43.75 11.98
CA PHE A 355 -29.20 43.76 13.28
C PHE A 355 -28.00 44.72 13.36
N CYS A 356 -27.11 44.71 12.35
CA CYS A 356 -25.97 45.63 12.30
C CYS A 356 -25.71 46.10 10.86
N PRO A 357 -25.74 47.41 10.57
CA PRO A 357 -25.39 47.92 9.24
C PRO A 357 -23.96 47.52 8.86
N LEU A 358 -23.78 47.00 7.64
CA LEU A 358 -22.46 46.56 7.16
C LEU A 358 -21.46 47.72 7.08
N SER A 359 -21.93 48.94 6.83
CA SER A 359 -21.10 50.16 6.84
C SER A 359 -20.41 50.41 8.19
N LYS A 360 -21.02 49.99 9.31
CA LYS A 360 -20.40 50.07 10.66
C LYS A 360 -19.27 49.04 10.82
N LEU A 361 -19.24 48.00 10.00
CA LEU A 361 -18.19 46.97 9.97
C LEU A 361 -17.12 47.24 8.89
N ASP A 362 -17.45 47.99 7.84
CA ASP A 362 -16.52 48.35 6.76
C ASP A 362 -15.60 49.53 7.12
N SER A 363 -16.07 50.42 7.98
CA SER A 363 -15.28 51.51 8.52
C SER A 363 -14.34 51.04 9.64
N LYS A 364 -13.38 51.88 10.03
CA LYS A 364 -12.52 51.61 11.19
C LYS A 364 -13.39 51.40 12.43
N ASN A 365 -13.47 50.16 12.89
CA ASN A 365 -14.35 49.75 13.98
C ASN A 365 -13.60 48.92 15.02
N SER A 366 -14.25 48.65 16.14
CA SER A 366 -13.72 47.83 17.23
C SER A 366 -14.49 46.53 17.45
N TYR A 367 -15.40 46.19 16.52
CA TYR A 367 -16.13 44.93 16.52
C TYR A 367 -15.30 43.80 15.91
N ILE A 368 -14.52 44.10 14.86
CA ILE A 368 -13.61 43.17 14.19
C ILE A 368 -12.18 43.45 14.67
N ARG A 369 -11.54 42.44 15.27
CA ARG A 369 -10.12 42.45 15.66
C ARG A 369 -9.56 41.07 15.42
N ASP A 370 -8.32 40.98 14.94
CA ASP A 370 -7.65 39.72 14.61
C ASP A 370 -8.54 38.79 13.74
N ASP A 371 -9.14 39.40 12.72
CA ASP A 371 -10.12 38.78 11.81
C ASP A 371 -11.26 38.01 12.52
N THR A 372 -11.67 38.48 13.68
CA THR A 372 -12.62 37.81 14.57
C THR A 372 -13.70 38.77 15.06
N ILE A 373 -14.94 38.27 15.17
CA ILE A 373 -16.04 38.92 15.89
C ILE A 373 -16.60 38.02 17.00
N PHE A 374 -17.33 38.62 17.93
CA PHE A 374 -18.01 37.91 19.02
C PHE A 374 -19.50 38.28 19.07
N ILE A 375 -20.34 37.27 18.93
CA ILE A 375 -21.79 37.40 19.13
C ILE A 375 -22.11 36.87 20.53
N LYS A 376 -22.85 37.64 21.33
CA LYS A 376 -23.34 37.20 22.63
C LYS A 376 -24.85 37.10 22.61
N THR A 377 -25.38 36.05 23.19
CA THR A 377 -26.81 35.87 23.43
C THR A 377 -27.07 35.65 24.90
N ILE A 378 -28.14 36.24 25.40
CA ILE A 378 -28.64 36.07 26.76
C ILE A 378 -30.12 35.73 26.67
N VAL A 379 -30.49 34.59 27.24
CA VAL A 379 -31.89 34.16 27.40
C VAL A 379 -32.26 34.37 28.86
N ASP A 380 -33.31 35.16 29.08
CA ASP A 380 -33.79 35.49 30.42
C ASP A 380 -34.22 34.22 31.17
N PRO A 381 -33.65 33.92 32.36
CA PRO A 381 -34.03 32.75 33.14
C PRO A 381 -35.37 32.89 33.87
N THR A 382 -35.97 34.09 33.88
CA THR A 382 -37.19 34.37 34.66
C THR A 382 -38.33 33.43 34.28
N GLY A 383 -38.82 32.62 35.23
CA GLY A 383 -39.96 31.73 35.05
C GLY A 383 -39.64 30.32 34.55
N LEU A 384 -38.36 29.95 34.44
CA LEU A 384 -37.87 28.61 34.08
C LEU A 384 -37.70 27.67 35.28
#